data_AF-A0ABD3S749-F1
#
_entry.id   AF-A0ABD3S749-F1
#
_cell.length_a   1.000
_cell.length_b   1.000
_cell.length_c   1.000
_cell.angle_alpha   90.00
_cell.angle_beta   90.00
_cell.angle_gamma   90.00
#
_symmetry.space_group_name_H-M   'P 1'
#
loop_
_entity.id
_entity.type
_entity.pdbx_description
1 polymer ?
#
loop_
_entity_poly.entity_id
_entity_poly.type
_entity_poly.pdbx_seq_one_letter_code
_entity_poly.pdbx_strand_id
1 'polypeptide(L)'
;MATHGRTRSQLNEQAQLQQFIQDKKGRRGTTKGISVQNQRRRTGKLEIVIHLRRKRVVGDNACHFKTEACVTLKQYALLRYPYFKDIPFENKRKMWLAIKQKFDLQGNSQTKAVFFKQFNRQYMNRLHKLHSYYKDHKYDENVLNQPPEGVELSDWELLINYFECEEFRNVSDRNSENRGKLKMFHTCGTKSIAQYCYEDRDTETGVEPTRTDTLKKTHFSTKKNDWVDQESKDPYDKITRLQNPEPEDNHEPMNEDEAFIEALGPENQDEMSSRIEALESQANSQEAQVQAQVQAYLKNQFPAFFQNLGGASHPQENVRKIFG
;
A
#
# COMPACT_ATOMS: atom_id res chain seq x y z
N MET A 1 45.49 45.83 9.76
CA MET A 1 44.13 45.25 9.85
C MET A 1 43.64 44.99 8.44
N ALA A 2 43.78 43.75 7.93
CA ALA A 2 43.38 43.40 6.56
C ALA A 2 41.92 42.91 6.57
N THR A 3 40.98 43.82 6.32
CA THR A 3 39.57 43.48 6.09
C THR A 3 39.46 42.74 4.76
N HIS A 4 39.35 41.42 4.82
CA HIS A 4 39.09 40.59 3.65
C HIS A 4 37.66 40.88 3.14
N GLY A 5 37.55 41.77 2.16
CA GLY A 5 36.30 42.00 1.44
C GLY A 5 35.90 40.74 0.69
N ARG A 6 34.68 40.24 0.93
CA ARG A 6 34.13 39.09 0.20
C ARG A 6 34.15 39.38 -1.29
N THR A 7 34.64 38.44 -2.07
CA THR A 7 34.69 38.55 -3.53
C THR A 7 33.28 38.55 -4.12
N ARG A 8 33.11 39.15 -5.30
CA ARG A 8 31.82 39.23 -6.02
C ARG A 8 31.15 37.86 -6.23
N SER A 9 31.95 36.80 -6.34
CA SER A 9 31.48 35.40 -6.39
C SER A 9 30.83 34.95 -5.07
N GLN A 10 31.45 35.25 -3.93
CA GLN A 10 30.94 34.90 -2.60
C GLN A 10 29.66 35.68 -2.26
N LEU A 11 29.54 36.92 -2.73
CA LEU A 11 28.32 37.71 -2.59
C LEU A 11 27.17 37.15 -3.44
N ASN A 12 27.47 36.63 -4.63
CA ASN A 12 26.48 36.01 -5.51
C ASN A 12 25.99 34.66 -4.96
N GLU A 13 26.89 33.82 -4.46
CA GLU A 13 26.53 32.58 -3.74
C GLU A 13 25.69 32.87 -2.50
N GLN A 14 26.02 33.90 -1.73
CA GLN A 14 25.23 34.29 -0.55
C GLN A 14 23.85 34.81 -0.93
N ALA A 15 23.72 35.58 -2.02
CA ALA A 15 22.44 36.04 -2.52
C ALA A 15 21.58 34.87 -3.02
N GLN A 16 22.17 33.90 -3.73
CA GLN A 16 21.49 32.68 -4.17
C GLN A 16 21.03 31.81 -2.99
N LEU A 17 21.88 31.65 -1.96
CA LEU A 17 21.52 30.94 -0.73
C LEU A 17 20.39 31.65 0.03
N GLN A 18 20.44 32.98 0.12
CA GLN A 18 19.39 33.76 0.78
C GLN A 18 18.05 33.64 0.03
N GLN A 19 18.07 33.73 -1.30
CA GLN A 19 16.89 33.54 -2.13
C GLN A 19 16.32 32.13 -1.98
N PHE A 20 17.18 31.09 -2.00
CA PHE A 20 16.78 29.70 -1.76
C PHE A 20 16.16 29.48 -0.38
N ILE A 21 16.72 30.08 0.67
CA ILE A 21 16.17 30.03 2.04
C ILE A 21 14.80 30.73 2.09
N GLN A 22 14.64 31.84 1.37
CA GLN A 22 13.42 32.62 1.31
C GLN A 22 12.30 31.88 0.56
N ASP A 23 12.63 31.18 -0.53
CA ASP A 23 11.70 30.34 -1.29
C ASP A 23 11.23 29.09 -0.51
N LYS A 24 12.02 28.63 0.47
CA LYS A 24 11.65 27.58 1.42
C LYS A 24 10.84 28.09 2.62
N LYS A 25 10.84 29.40 2.91
CA LYS A 25 10.16 30.00 4.06
C LYS A 25 8.63 29.87 3.87
N GLY A 26 7.96 29.18 4.79
CA GLY A 26 6.50 28.95 4.74
C GLY A 26 6.07 27.63 4.10
N ARG A 27 6.99 26.84 3.50
CA ARG A 27 6.68 25.48 3.04
C ARG A 27 6.74 24.50 4.22
N ARG A 28 5.77 23.59 4.31
CA ARG A 28 5.82 22.50 5.31
C ARG A 28 6.97 21.55 4.96
N GLY A 29 7.95 21.44 5.85
CA GLY A 29 9.08 20.51 5.70
C GLY A 29 8.68 19.04 5.83
N THR A 30 9.65 18.14 5.61
CA THR A 30 9.45 16.70 5.77
C THR A 30 8.92 16.36 7.17
N THR A 31 7.89 15.50 7.24
CA THR A 31 7.35 15.03 8.53
C THR A 31 8.44 14.31 9.33
N LYS A 32 8.57 14.69 10.60
CA LYS A 32 9.49 14.09 11.58
C LYS A 32 8.79 13.19 12.60
N GLY A 33 7.49 12.93 12.42
CA GLY A 33 6.71 12.09 13.33
C GLY A 33 6.45 12.71 14.71
N ILE A 34 6.67 14.03 14.89
CA ILE A 34 6.54 14.72 16.18
C ILE A 34 5.14 14.55 16.79
N SER A 35 4.09 14.63 15.98
CA SER A 35 2.70 14.41 16.43
C SER A 35 2.51 13.03 17.05
N VAL A 36 3.07 11.99 16.42
CA VAL A 36 3.01 10.60 16.92
C VAL A 36 3.76 10.47 18.23
N GLN A 37 4.94 11.07 18.33
CA GLN A 37 5.71 11.05 19.58
C GLN A 37 4.97 11.76 20.72
N ASN A 38 4.38 12.92 20.47
CA ASN A 38 3.62 13.68 21.47
C ASN A 38 2.39 12.92 21.94
N GLN A 39 1.65 12.30 21.02
CA GLN A 39 0.48 11.49 21.40
C GLN A 39 0.90 10.30 22.27
N ARG A 40 1.97 9.59 21.88
CA ARG A 40 2.49 8.46 22.66
C ARG A 40 2.98 8.84 24.06
N ARG A 41 3.53 10.03 24.24
CA ARG A 41 3.92 10.54 25.57
C ARG A 41 2.71 10.68 26.50
N ARG A 42 1.50 10.89 25.95
CA ARG A 42 0.27 11.05 26.73
C ARG A 42 -0.43 9.73 26.99
N THR A 43 -0.55 8.87 25.97
CA THR A 43 -1.43 7.68 26.02
C THR A 43 -0.68 6.35 25.96
N GLY A 44 0.66 6.36 25.87
CA GLY A 44 1.45 5.15 25.69
C GLY A 44 1.44 4.65 24.25
N LYS A 45 1.16 3.36 24.03
CA LYS A 45 1.01 2.82 22.68
C LYS A 45 -0.32 3.28 22.07
N LEU A 46 -0.29 3.63 20.78
CA LEU A 46 -1.50 4.06 20.08
C LEU A 46 -2.26 2.85 19.56
N GLU A 47 -3.52 2.72 19.94
CA GLU A 47 -4.40 1.68 19.44
C GLU A 47 -4.63 1.82 17.93
N ILE A 48 -4.59 0.70 17.22
CA ILE A 48 -4.90 0.63 15.78
C ILE A 48 -6.01 -0.37 15.53
N VAL A 49 -7.02 0.09 14.79
CA VAL A 49 -8.09 -0.77 14.29
C VAL A 49 -7.83 -1.12 12.83
N ILE A 50 -8.07 -2.38 12.47
CA ILE A 50 -8.02 -2.85 11.09
C ILE A 50 -9.44 -3.14 10.62
N HIS A 51 -9.87 -2.46 9.58
CA HIS A 51 -11.14 -2.73 8.92
C HIS A 51 -11.11 -4.12 8.29
N LEU A 52 -12.01 -5.00 8.76
CA LEU A 52 -12.00 -6.43 8.44
C LEU A 52 -12.21 -6.72 6.95
N ARG A 53 -13.17 -6.06 6.30
CA ARG A 53 -13.42 -6.22 4.85
C ARG A 53 -12.33 -5.57 4.00
N ARG A 54 -12.08 -4.27 4.20
CA ARG A 54 -11.18 -3.48 3.33
C ARG A 54 -9.69 -3.66 3.63
N LYS A 55 -9.33 -4.36 4.71
CA LYS A 55 -7.94 -4.64 5.13
C LYS A 55 -7.09 -3.37 5.19
N ARG A 56 -7.64 -2.31 5.80
CA ARG A 56 -6.97 -1.01 6.00
C ARG A 56 -6.97 -0.65 7.47
N VAL A 57 -5.91 0.06 7.88
CA VAL A 57 -5.87 0.72 9.18
C VAL A 57 -6.85 1.89 9.19
N VAL A 58 -7.71 1.90 10.22
CA VAL A 58 -8.79 2.88 10.43
C VAL A 58 -8.81 3.38 11.89
N GLY A 59 -9.64 4.38 12.15
CA GLY A 59 -9.80 5.01 13.46
C GLY A 59 -8.88 6.22 13.69
N ASP A 60 -8.95 6.76 14.90
CA ASP A 60 -8.35 8.07 15.24
C ASP A 60 -6.84 8.11 15.05
N ASN A 61 -6.18 6.99 15.32
CA ASN A 61 -4.74 6.85 15.17
C ASN A 61 -4.31 6.44 13.75
N ALA A 62 -5.23 6.28 12.78
CA ALA A 62 -4.87 5.88 11.42
C ALA A 62 -3.98 6.90 10.71
N CYS A 63 -4.20 8.20 10.94
CA CYS A 63 -3.34 9.26 10.42
C CYS A 63 -1.93 9.22 11.05
N HIS A 64 -1.87 8.96 12.35
CA HIS A 64 -0.63 8.80 13.10
C HIS A 64 0.17 7.60 12.59
N PHE A 65 -0.50 6.47 12.36
CA PHE A 65 0.08 5.29 11.73
C PHE A 65 0.61 5.58 10.33
N LYS A 66 -0.18 6.22 9.45
CA LYS A 66 0.26 6.57 8.10
C LYS A 66 1.51 7.47 8.13
N THR A 67 1.56 8.42 9.08
CA THR A 67 2.70 9.30 9.27
C THR A 67 3.93 8.54 9.73
N GLU A 68 3.79 7.69 10.74
CA GLU A 68 4.88 6.90 11.29
C GLU A 68 5.41 5.87 10.29
N ALA A 69 4.52 5.23 9.52
CA ALA A 69 4.91 4.35 8.42
C ALA A 69 5.79 5.09 7.41
N CYS A 70 5.50 6.36 7.11
CA CYS A 70 6.28 7.16 6.17
C CYS A 70 7.68 7.48 6.73
N VAL A 71 7.75 7.86 8.02
CA VAL A 71 9.03 8.14 8.70
C VAL A 71 9.88 6.87 8.77
N THR A 72 9.30 5.77 9.24
CA THR A 72 9.95 4.46 9.34
C THR A 72 10.43 3.96 7.98
N LEU A 73 9.64 4.16 6.93
CA LEU A 73 10.00 3.79 5.56
C LEU A 73 11.20 4.60 5.07
N LYS A 74 11.24 5.92 5.30
CA LYS A 74 12.40 6.74 4.90
C LYS A 74 13.69 6.29 5.58
N GLN A 75 13.61 5.76 6.79
CA GLN A 75 14.75 5.31 7.57
C GLN A 75 15.30 3.95 7.12
N TYR A 76 14.43 3.01 6.74
CA TYR A 76 14.83 1.61 6.51
C TYR A 76 14.64 1.12 5.08
N ALA A 77 13.81 1.77 4.25
CA ALA A 77 13.64 1.43 2.84
C ALA A 77 14.61 2.26 1.98
N LEU A 78 15.76 1.66 1.69
CA LEU A 78 16.78 2.24 0.82
C LEU A 78 16.24 2.36 -0.61
N LEU A 79 16.55 3.48 -1.28
CA LEU A 79 16.03 3.79 -2.61
C LEU A 79 16.69 2.99 -3.75
N ARG A 80 17.82 2.34 -3.47
CA ARG A 80 18.51 1.42 -4.40
C ARG A 80 17.67 0.22 -4.85
N TYR A 81 16.54 -0.06 -4.20
CA TYR A 81 15.66 -1.18 -4.56
C TYR A 81 14.46 -0.67 -5.38
N PRO A 82 14.32 -1.03 -6.66
CA PRO A 82 13.21 -0.56 -7.49
C PRO A 82 11.83 -0.94 -6.95
N TYR A 83 11.71 -2.11 -6.32
CA TYR A 83 10.45 -2.58 -5.75
C TYR A 83 10.54 -2.82 -4.25
N PHE A 84 9.43 -2.57 -3.53
CA PHE A 84 9.35 -2.84 -2.09
C PHE A 84 9.57 -4.33 -1.76
N LYS A 85 9.21 -5.23 -2.69
CA LYS A 85 9.44 -6.68 -2.53
C LYS A 85 10.93 -7.02 -2.48
N ASP A 86 11.81 -6.23 -3.11
CA ASP A 86 13.24 -6.48 -3.17
C ASP A 86 14.00 -5.94 -1.95
N ILE A 87 13.34 -5.12 -1.12
CA ILE A 87 13.94 -4.63 0.12
C ILE A 87 14.27 -5.83 1.02
N PRO A 88 15.50 -5.90 1.58
CA PRO A 88 15.95 -6.99 2.42
C PRO A 88 15.00 -7.27 3.58
N PHE A 89 14.87 -8.55 3.93
CA PHE A 89 14.02 -9.00 5.02
C PHE A 89 14.36 -8.29 6.34
N GLU A 90 15.64 -8.08 6.64
CA GLU A 90 16.06 -7.41 7.87
C GLU A 90 15.58 -5.95 7.94
N ASN A 91 15.56 -5.23 6.82
CA ASN A 91 15.04 -3.88 6.75
C ASN A 91 13.52 -3.88 6.97
N LYS A 92 12.78 -4.79 6.31
CA LYS A 92 11.35 -4.99 6.53
C LYS A 92 11.04 -5.36 7.98
N ARG A 93 11.89 -6.18 8.62
CA ARG A 93 11.79 -6.57 10.03
C ARG A 93 11.99 -5.36 10.95
N LYS A 94 12.99 -4.51 10.70
CA LYS A 94 13.18 -3.25 11.43
C LYS A 94 11.97 -2.33 11.32
N MET A 95 11.39 -2.20 10.13
CA MET A 95 10.16 -1.41 9.91
C MET A 95 8.98 -1.96 10.73
N TRP A 96 8.80 -3.28 10.73
CA TRP A 96 7.77 -3.94 11.52
C TRP A 96 7.95 -3.72 13.03
N LEU A 97 9.18 -3.88 13.53
CA LEU A 97 9.49 -3.69 14.96
C LEU A 97 9.26 -2.24 15.41
N ALA A 98 9.68 -1.26 14.60
CA ALA A 98 9.48 0.16 14.88
C ALA A 98 7.99 0.51 15.05
N ILE A 99 7.13 -0.09 14.23
CA ILE A 99 5.69 0.09 14.31
C ILE A 99 5.10 -0.64 15.54
N LYS A 100 5.47 -1.90 15.78
CA LYS A 100 5.00 -2.69 16.94
C LYS A 100 5.39 -2.06 18.30
N GLN A 101 6.46 -1.28 18.32
CA GLN A 101 6.88 -0.51 19.49
C GLN A 101 5.95 0.69 19.76
N LYS A 102 5.39 1.29 18.69
CA LYS A 102 4.64 2.55 18.76
C LYS A 102 3.12 2.36 18.83
N PHE A 103 2.62 1.29 18.24
CA PHE A 103 1.21 1.00 18.13
C PHE A 103 0.85 -0.31 18.83
N ASP A 104 -0.36 -0.34 19.40
CA ASP A 104 -1.00 -1.56 19.84
C ASP A 104 -1.81 -2.15 18.68
N LEU A 105 -1.59 -3.44 18.43
CA LEU A 105 -2.02 -4.16 17.24
C LEU A 105 -3.16 -5.15 17.52
N GLN A 106 -3.64 -5.20 18.76
CA GLN A 106 -4.79 -6.00 19.19
C GLN A 106 -4.75 -7.49 18.78
N GLY A 107 -3.55 -8.06 18.60
CA GLY A 107 -3.36 -9.49 18.32
C GLY A 107 -3.88 -9.98 16.95
N ASN A 108 -4.27 -9.09 16.02
CA ASN A 108 -4.86 -9.52 14.75
C ASN A 108 -3.79 -10.18 13.84
N SER A 109 -4.05 -11.43 13.41
CA SER A 109 -3.14 -12.23 12.57
C SER A 109 -2.83 -11.59 11.21
N GLN A 110 -3.76 -10.80 10.67
CA GLN A 110 -3.63 -10.14 9.37
C GLN A 110 -2.92 -8.78 9.44
N THR A 111 -2.62 -8.29 10.64
CA THR A 111 -1.95 -7.00 10.87
C THR A 111 -0.68 -6.87 10.07
N LYS A 112 0.18 -7.87 10.10
CA LYS A 112 1.47 -7.81 9.42
C LYS A 112 1.31 -7.60 7.91
N ALA A 113 0.37 -8.30 7.28
CA ALA A 113 0.09 -8.19 5.84
C ALA A 113 -0.46 -6.80 5.47
N VAL A 114 -1.43 -6.29 6.25
CA VAL A 114 -1.99 -4.93 6.07
C VAL A 114 -0.90 -3.87 6.13
N PHE A 115 0.05 -4.03 7.05
CA PHE A 115 1.11 -3.07 7.29
C PHE A 115 2.12 -3.08 6.15
N PHE A 116 2.53 -4.26 5.68
CA PHE A 116 3.39 -4.34 4.49
C PHE A 116 2.71 -3.83 3.22
N LYS A 117 1.40 -4.06 3.05
CA LYS A 117 0.62 -3.45 1.96
C LYS A 117 0.61 -1.92 2.06
N GLN A 118 0.53 -1.37 3.28
CA GLN A 118 0.64 0.06 3.52
C GLN A 118 2.04 0.60 3.19
N PHE A 119 3.09 -0.08 3.65
CA PHE A 119 4.47 0.30 3.37
C PHE A 119 4.77 0.26 1.87
N ASN A 120 4.36 -0.79 1.17
CA ASN A 120 4.49 -0.88 -0.29
C ASN A 120 3.83 0.32 -0.98
N ARG A 121 2.58 0.65 -0.63
CA ARG A 121 1.88 1.82 -1.18
C ARG A 121 2.65 3.11 -0.94
N GLN A 122 3.20 3.32 0.25
CA GLN A 122 3.98 4.52 0.55
C GLN A 122 5.33 4.54 -0.16
N TYR A 123 5.95 3.37 -0.35
CA TYR A 123 7.19 3.22 -1.10
C TYR A 123 6.99 3.63 -2.56
N MET A 124 5.99 3.03 -3.21
CA MET A 124 5.64 3.35 -4.59
C MET A 124 5.21 4.81 -4.76
N ASN A 125 4.47 5.37 -3.80
CA ASN A 125 4.15 6.80 -3.80
C ASN A 125 5.39 7.69 -3.65
N ARG A 126 6.40 7.27 -2.88
CA ARG A 126 7.69 7.99 -2.78
C ARG A 126 8.41 7.96 -4.12
N LEU A 127 8.53 6.78 -4.76
CA LEU A 127 9.14 6.64 -6.08
C LEU A 127 8.40 7.47 -7.14
N HIS A 128 7.06 7.44 -7.15
CA HIS A 128 6.26 8.25 -8.07
C HIS A 128 6.54 9.76 -7.93
N LYS A 129 6.68 10.26 -6.70
CA LYS A 129 7.04 11.68 -6.47
C LYS A 129 8.45 12.02 -6.95
N LEU A 130 9.40 11.11 -6.75
CA LEU A 130 10.77 11.27 -7.24
C LEU A 130 10.83 11.23 -8.77
N HIS A 131 10.08 10.32 -9.39
CA HIS A 131 9.94 10.27 -10.85
C HIS A 131 9.26 11.53 -11.40
N SER A 132 8.23 12.05 -10.73
CA SER A 132 7.57 13.30 -11.13
C SER A 132 8.56 14.47 -11.07
N TYR A 133 9.34 14.57 -9.98
CA TYR A 133 10.41 15.56 -9.87
C TYR A 133 11.45 15.43 -11.00
N TYR A 134 11.90 14.20 -11.29
CA TYR A 134 12.81 13.95 -12.42
C TYR A 134 12.21 14.40 -13.75
N LYS A 135 10.94 14.09 -14.03
CA LYS A 135 10.26 14.52 -15.26
C LYS A 135 10.21 16.03 -15.39
N ASP A 136 9.92 16.74 -14.30
CA ASP A 136 9.81 18.20 -14.29
C ASP A 136 11.16 18.90 -14.56
N HIS A 137 12.28 18.24 -14.22
CA HIS A 137 13.64 18.79 -14.34
C HIS A 137 14.50 18.02 -15.34
N LYS A 138 13.91 17.16 -16.18
CA LYS A 138 14.65 16.22 -17.05
C LYS A 138 15.64 16.93 -17.99
N TYR A 139 15.30 18.14 -18.41
CA TYR A 139 16.10 18.95 -19.32
C TYR A 139 17.07 19.90 -18.61
N ASP A 140 17.08 19.93 -17.28
CA ASP A 140 18.05 20.70 -16.51
C ASP A 140 19.37 19.92 -16.45
N GLU A 141 20.44 20.50 -16.98
CA GLU A 141 21.79 19.89 -16.96
C GLU A 141 22.25 19.53 -15.54
N ASN A 142 21.69 20.19 -14.53
CA ASN A 142 22.03 20.01 -13.12
C ASN A 142 21.15 18.98 -12.39
N VAL A 143 20.14 18.36 -13.02
CA VAL A 143 19.21 17.45 -12.32
C VAL A 143 19.93 16.26 -11.68
N LEU A 144 21.01 15.78 -12.30
CA LEU A 144 21.87 14.73 -11.74
C LEU A 144 22.53 15.17 -10.43
N ASN A 145 22.95 16.43 -10.35
CA ASN A 145 23.69 17.00 -9.22
C ASN A 145 22.77 17.68 -8.18
N GLN A 146 21.46 17.71 -8.41
CA GLN A 146 20.48 18.38 -7.56
C GLN A 146 19.37 17.41 -7.11
N PRO A 147 19.71 16.40 -6.28
CA PRO A 147 18.71 15.48 -5.75
C PRO A 147 17.68 16.19 -4.88
N PRO A 148 16.42 15.73 -4.86
CA PRO A 148 15.42 16.20 -3.91
C PRO A 148 15.88 16.09 -2.45
N GLU A 149 15.37 16.97 -1.59
CA GLU A 149 15.70 16.98 -0.16
C GLU A 149 15.45 15.60 0.50
N GLY A 150 16.48 15.04 1.12
CA GLY A 150 16.42 13.74 1.80
C GLY A 150 16.62 12.53 0.86
N VAL A 151 17.22 12.76 -0.31
CA VAL A 151 17.73 11.72 -1.21
C VAL A 151 19.24 11.91 -1.34
N GLU A 152 19.99 10.84 -1.07
CA GLU A 152 21.44 10.82 -1.28
C GLU A 152 21.77 10.84 -2.77
N LEU A 153 22.87 11.49 -3.16
CA LEU A 153 23.26 11.61 -4.57
C LEU A 153 23.43 10.23 -5.24
N SER A 154 24.05 9.27 -4.56
CA SER A 154 24.25 7.92 -5.09
C SER A 154 22.94 7.15 -5.28
N ASP A 155 21.98 7.31 -4.37
CA ASP A 155 20.64 6.73 -4.53
C ASP A 155 19.87 7.44 -5.66
N TRP A 156 20.12 8.74 -5.89
CA TRP A 156 19.48 9.51 -6.96
C TRP A 156 19.96 9.09 -8.36
N GLU A 157 21.25 8.91 -8.55
CA GLU A 157 21.83 8.39 -9.80
C GLU A 157 21.24 7.02 -10.17
N LEU A 158 21.12 6.12 -9.19
CA LEU A 158 20.48 4.81 -9.38
C LEU A 158 19.01 4.93 -9.79
N LEU A 159 18.28 5.87 -9.19
CA LEU A 159 16.88 6.10 -9.52
C LEU A 159 16.68 6.68 -10.91
N ILE A 160 17.54 7.61 -11.35
CA ILE A 160 17.47 8.15 -12.71
C ILE A 160 17.69 7.04 -13.73
N ASN A 161 18.72 6.21 -13.54
CA ASN A 161 18.96 5.05 -14.41
C ASN A 161 17.76 4.10 -14.42
N TYR A 162 17.10 3.89 -13.28
CA TYR A 162 15.87 3.11 -13.20
C TYR A 162 14.70 3.77 -13.94
N PHE A 163 14.53 5.09 -13.84
CA PHE A 163 13.45 5.80 -14.54
C PHE A 163 13.63 5.84 -16.06
N GLU A 164 14.87 5.79 -16.54
CA GLU A 164 15.20 5.74 -17.96
C GLU A 164 15.15 4.32 -18.55
N CYS A 165 15.13 3.29 -17.69
CA CYS A 165 15.07 1.91 -18.14
C CYS A 165 13.76 1.61 -18.89
N GLU A 166 13.83 0.73 -19.88
CA GLU A 166 12.69 0.43 -20.76
C GLU A 166 11.54 -0.23 -19.98
N GLU A 167 11.87 -1.14 -19.05
CA GLU A 167 10.88 -1.84 -18.24
C GLU A 167 10.04 -0.88 -17.40
N PHE A 168 10.67 0.13 -16.80
CA PHE A 168 9.97 1.14 -16.01
C PHE A 168 9.09 2.01 -16.91
N ARG A 169 9.63 2.51 -18.04
CA ARG A 169 8.86 3.36 -18.97
C ARG A 169 7.62 2.64 -19.48
N ASN A 170 7.75 1.38 -19.91
CA ASN A 170 6.63 0.57 -20.37
C ASN A 170 5.53 0.40 -19.32
N VAL A 171 5.91 0.18 -18.05
CA VAL A 171 4.94 0.08 -16.95
C VAL A 171 4.32 1.45 -16.62
N SER A 172 5.13 2.52 -16.65
CA SER A 172 4.70 3.89 -16.37
C SER A 172 3.68 4.37 -17.41
N ASP A 173 3.94 4.16 -18.69
CA ASP A 173 3.07 4.55 -19.80
C ASP A 173 1.75 3.79 -19.76
N ARG A 174 1.80 2.46 -19.59
CA ARG A 174 0.59 1.65 -19.40
C ARG A 174 -0.24 2.10 -18.21
N ASN A 175 0.40 2.43 -17.08
CA ASN A 175 -0.31 2.92 -15.89
C ASN A 175 -0.90 4.31 -16.12
N SER A 176 -0.23 5.17 -16.90
CA SER A 176 -0.74 6.48 -17.30
C SER A 176 -1.96 6.36 -18.21
N GLU A 177 -1.91 5.48 -19.22
CA GLU A 177 -3.05 5.16 -20.08
C GLU A 177 -4.22 4.59 -19.29
N ASN A 178 -3.96 3.63 -18.40
CA ASN A 178 -4.98 3.05 -17.53
C ASN A 178 -5.60 4.11 -16.61
N ARG A 179 -4.79 5.05 -16.10
CA ARG A 179 -5.32 6.17 -15.32
C ARG A 179 -6.18 7.12 -16.15
N GLY A 180 -5.84 7.33 -17.42
CA GLY A 180 -6.65 8.09 -18.38
C GLY A 180 -8.02 7.44 -18.68
N LYS A 181 -8.15 6.12 -18.46
CA LYS A 181 -9.41 5.38 -18.62
C LYS A 181 -10.30 5.38 -17.36
N LEU A 182 -9.88 6.01 -16.26
CA LEU A 182 -10.69 6.11 -15.05
C LEU A 182 -11.92 6.99 -15.30
N LYS A 183 -13.12 6.43 -15.10
CA LYS A 183 -14.40 7.13 -15.34
C LYS A 183 -15.15 7.53 -14.07
N MET A 184 -15.08 6.70 -13.04
CA MET A 184 -15.81 6.91 -11.78
C MET A 184 -14.92 7.65 -10.77
N PHE A 185 -15.28 8.87 -10.41
CA PHE A 185 -14.48 9.75 -9.55
C PHE A 185 -15.09 9.92 -8.16
N HIS A 186 -14.26 9.84 -7.13
CA HIS A 186 -14.68 10.00 -5.74
C HIS A 186 -14.23 11.34 -5.13
N THR A 187 -14.94 11.78 -4.09
CA THR A 187 -14.74 13.02 -3.34
C THR A 187 -14.02 12.82 -2.00
N CYS A 188 -13.58 11.60 -1.68
CA CYS A 188 -12.97 11.23 -0.40
C CYS A 188 -11.70 12.03 -0.02
N GLY A 189 -11.04 12.67 -0.99
CA GLY A 189 -9.79 13.39 -0.76
C GLY A 189 -8.68 12.46 -0.25
N THR A 190 -7.99 12.86 0.81
CA THR A 190 -6.86 12.09 1.40
C THR A 190 -7.30 10.98 2.36
N LYS A 191 -8.58 10.96 2.75
CA LYS A 191 -9.17 9.90 3.57
C LYS A 191 -9.51 8.70 2.70
N SER A 192 -9.26 7.50 3.21
CA SER A 192 -9.65 6.26 2.51
C SER A 192 -11.13 5.98 2.71
N ILE A 193 -11.79 5.34 1.75
CA ILE A 193 -13.18 4.85 1.91
C ILE A 193 -13.35 4.03 3.19
N ALA A 194 -12.39 3.14 3.51
CA ALA A 194 -12.39 2.40 4.77
C ALA A 194 -12.43 3.29 6.03
N GLN A 195 -11.79 4.46 5.98
CA GLN A 195 -11.86 5.42 7.10
C GLN A 195 -13.23 6.09 7.14
N TYR A 196 -13.81 6.44 5.98
CA TYR A 196 -15.18 6.95 5.92
C TYR A 196 -16.18 5.96 6.49
N CYS A 197 -16.15 4.69 6.07
CA CYS A 197 -17.06 3.69 6.61
C CYS A 197 -16.91 3.53 8.12
N TYR A 198 -15.68 3.60 8.64
CA TYR A 198 -15.43 3.54 10.09
C TYR A 198 -15.95 4.79 10.84
N GLU A 199 -15.78 5.98 10.28
CA GLU A 199 -16.21 7.25 10.89
C GLU A 199 -17.73 7.44 10.82
N ASP A 200 -18.36 6.98 9.74
CA ASP A 200 -19.81 7.08 9.49
C ASP A 200 -20.59 5.88 10.09
N ARG A 201 -20.00 5.14 11.03
CA ARG A 201 -20.71 4.07 11.77
C ARG A 201 -21.79 4.66 12.64
N ASP A 202 -22.89 3.92 12.76
CA ASP A 202 -23.92 4.24 13.72
C ASP A 202 -23.35 4.24 15.15
N THR A 203 -23.62 5.29 15.92
CA THR A 203 -22.96 5.52 17.21
C THR A 203 -23.43 4.56 18.30
N GLU A 204 -24.63 4.01 18.18
CA GLU A 204 -25.24 3.11 19.17
C GLU A 204 -24.93 1.65 18.86
N THR A 205 -25.10 1.25 17.60
CA THR A 205 -24.96 -0.14 17.12
C THR A 205 -23.56 -0.45 16.60
N GLY A 206 -22.78 0.56 16.23
CA GLY A 206 -21.45 0.39 15.62
C GLY A 206 -21.47 -0.18 14.20
N VAL A 207 -22.64 -0.25 13.57
CA VAL A 207 -22.80 -0.80 12.21
C VAL A 207 -22.28 0.18 11.17
N GLU A 208 -21.51 -0.32 10.19
CA GLU A 208 -20.98 0.48 9.08
C GLU A 208 -22.09 0.83 8.07
N PRO A 209 -21.96 1.97 7.36
CA PRO A 209 -22.88 2.30 6.27
C PRO A 209 -22.83 1.24 5.18
N THR A 210 -23.98 1.04 4.53
CA THR A 210 -24.12 0.16 3.38
C THR A 210 -23.14 0.56 2.26
N ARG A 211 -22.82 -0.36 1.35
CA ARG A 211 -22.03 -0.09 0.14
C ARG A 211 -22.71 0.97 -0.72
N THR A 212 -24.03 0.93 -0.82
CA THR A 212 -24.86 1.89 -1.56
C THR A 212 -24.76 3.29 -0.94
N ASP A 213 -24.87 3.41 0.39
CA ASP A 213 -24.68 4.67 1.10
C ASP A 213 -23.25 5.17 0.97
N THR A 214 -22.28 4.27 1.08
CA THR A 214 -20.86 4.59 0.89
C THR A 214 -20.61 5.11 -0.52
N LEU A 215 -21.18 4.50 -1.56
CA LEU A 215 -21.06 4.95 -2.95
C LEU A 215 -21.57 6.38 -3.09
N LYS A 216 -22.82 6.62 -2.66
CA LYS A 216 -23.44 7.95 -2.69
C LYS A 216 -22.59 8.97 -1.93
N LYS A 217 -22.22 8.67 -0.69
CA LYS A 217 -21.43 9.57 0.16
C LYS A 217 -20.10 9.95 -0.48
N THR A 218 -19.47 9.01 -1.16
CA THR A 218 -18.12 9.18 -1.72
C THR A 218 -18.09 9.67 -3.16
N HIS A 219 -19.21 9.65 -3.89
CA HIS A 219 -19.29 10.07 -5.30
C HIS A 219 -20.36 11.15 -5.56
N PHE A 220 -21.03 11.62 -4.51
CA PHE A 220 -21.90 12.79 -4.54
C PHE A 220 -21.14 14.04 -4.07
N SER A 221 -21.28 15.14 -4.80
CA SER A 221 -20.68 16.42 -4.47
C SER A 221 -21.66 17.26 -3.66
N THR A 222 -21.43 17.38 -2.35
CA THR A 222 -22.22 18.27 -1.48
C THR A 222 -22.13 19.74 -1.90
N LYS A 223 -21.02 20.16 -2.51
CA LYS A 223 -20.84 21.52 -3.01
C LYS A 223 -21.71 21.83 -4.23
N LYS A 224 -21.82 20.88 -5.16
CA LYS A 224 -22.65 21.03 -6.37
C LYS A 224 -24.10 20.60 -6.13
N ASN A 225 -24.35 19.91 -5.01
CA ASN A 225 -25.59 19.20 -4.73
C ASN A 225 -25.98 18.24 -5.87
N ASP A 226 -24.99 17.54 -6.44
CA ASP A 226 -25.17 16.61 -7.55
C ASP A 226 -24.06 15.56 -7.57
N TRP A 227 -24.25 14.50 -8.34
CA TRP A 227 -23.25 13.46 -8.62
C TRP A 227 -21.99 14.06 -9.26
N VAL A 228 -20.84 13.48 -8.94
CA VAL A 228 -19.56 13.93 -9.53
C VAL A 228 -19.49 13.63 -11.03
N ASP A 229 -20.02 12.47 -11.42
CA ASP A 229 -20.06 11.95 -12.77
C ASP A 229 -21.26 11.01 -12.95
N GLN A 230 -21.67 10.80 -14.20
CA GLN A 230 -22.80 9.93 -14.53
C GLN A 230 -22.45 8.46 -14.24
N GLU A 231 -21.18 8.08 -14.42
CA GLU A 231 -20.66 6.74 -14.16
C GLU A 231 -20.75 6.31 -12.69
N SER A 232 -20.93 7.25 -11.76
CA SER A 232 -21.25 6.99 -10.35
C SER A 232 -22.75 6.95 -10.10
N LYS A 233 -23.52 7.76 -10.84
CA LYS A 233 -24.98 7.85 -10.71
C LYS A 233 -25.67 6.62 -11.27
N ASP A 234 -25.32 6.20 -12.48
CA ASP A 234 -25.89 5.02 -13.17
C ASP A 234 -25.89 3.76 -12.29
N PRO A 235 -24.75 3.33 -11.69
CA PRO A 235 -24.75 2.16 -10.83
C PRO A 235 -25.57 2.39 -9.55
N TYR A 236 -25.59 3.59 -8.98
CA TYR A 236 -26.41 3.88 -7.81
C TYR A 236 -27.91 3.76 -8.12
N ASP A 237 -28.36 4.33 -9.24
CA ASP A 237 -29.75 4.27 -9.69
C ASP A 237 -30.13 2.80 -10.00
N LYS A 238 -29.23 2.03 -10.64
CA LYS A 238 -29.42 0.59 -10.88
C LYS A 238 -29.56 -0.19 -9.57
N ILE A 239 -28.68 0.03 -8.59
CA ILE A 239 -28.77 -0.62 -7.26
C ILE A 239 -30.11 -0.29 -6.60
N THR A 240 -30.49 0.98 -6.59
CA THR A 240 -31.72 1.45 -5.95
C THR A 240 -32.96 0.79 -6.56
N ARG A 241 -33.00 0.63 -7.90
CA ARG A 241 -34.07 -0.08 -8.61
C ARG A 241 -34.08 -1.57 -8.30
N LEU A 242 -32.94 -2.24 -8.26
CA LEU A 242 -32.87 -3.68 -7.96
C LEU A 242 -33.30 -4.00 -6.51
N GLN A 243 -33.03 -3.09 -5.58
CA GLN A 243 -33.48 -3.23 -4.19
C GLN A 243 -34.96 -2.88 -4.00
N ASN A 244 -35.54 -2.06 -4.87
CA ASN A 244 -36.93 -1.62 -4.81
C ASN A 244 -37.56 -1.71 -6.21
N PRO A 245 -37.76 -2.93 -6.75
CA PRO A 245 -38.31 -3.12 -8.08
C PRO A 245 -39.73 -2.54 -8.15
N GLU A 246 -40.09 -1.97 -9.30
CA GLU A 246 -41.46 -1.52 -9.53
C GLU A 246 -42.40 -2.74 -9.62
N PRO A 247 -43.70 -2.60 -9.30
CA PRO A 247 -44.64 -3.73 -9.34
C PRO A 247 -44.72 -4.45 -10.70
N GLU A 248 -44.39 -3.73 -11.78
CA GLU A 248 -44.36 -4.23 -13.15
C GLU A 248 -43.11 -5.08 -13.47
N ASP A 249 -42.02 -4.92 -12.72
CA ASP A 249 -40.75 -5.60 -12.98
C ASP A 249 -40.81 -7.11 -12.64
N ASN A 250 -41.84 -7.57 -11.92
CA ASN A 250 -42.09 -8.99 -11.56
C ASN A 250 -40.84 -9.74 -11.02
N HIS A 251 -39.94 -9.01 -10.36
CA HIS A 251 -38.70 -9.47 -9.77
C HIS A 251 -38.75 -9.30 -8.25
N GLU A 252 -38.19 -10.27 -7.52
CA GLU A 252 -38.03 -10.13 -6.07
C GLU A 252 -36.96 -9.07 -5.75
N PRO A 253 -37.14 -8.26 -4.69
CA PRO A 253 -36.14 -7.31 -4.23
C PRO A 253 -34.81 -8.01 -3.94
N MET A 254 -33.73 -7.54 -4.58
CA MET A 254 -32.39 -8.06 -4.30
C MET A 254 -31.86 -7.52 -2.97
N ASN A 255 -31.07 -8.33 -2.27
CA ASN A 255 -30.31 -7.82 -1.14
C ASN A 255 -29.21 -6.85 -1.63
N GLU A 256 -28.68 -6.07 -0.68
CA GLU A 256 -27.70 -5.02 -0.98
C GLU A 256 -26.45 -5.52 -1.72
N ASP A 257 -25.87 -6.64 -1.29
CA ASP A 257 -24.63 -7.13 -1.89
C ASP A 257 -24.86 -7.68 -3.30
N GLU A 258 -25.97 -8.37 -3.54
CA GLU A 258 -26.38 -8.85 -4.86
C GLU A 258 -26.62 -7.70 -5.82
N ALA A 259 -27.43 -6.70 -5.42
CA ALA A 259 -27.72 -5.54 -6.23
C ALA A 259 -26.43 -4.76 -6.57
N PHE A 260 -25.50 -4.64 -5.61
CA PHE A 260 -24.23 -3.98 -5.84
C PHE A 260 -23.33 -4.75 -6.80
N ILE A 261 -23.25 -6.08 -6.68
CA ILE A 261 -22.47 -6.93 -7.59
C ILE A 261 -23.07 -6.90 -9.00
N GLU A 262 -24.39 -6.93 -9.12
CA GLU A 262 -25.09 -6.82 -10.40
C GLU A 262 -24.86 -5.45 -11.07
N ALA A 263 -24.73 -4.38 -10.29
CA ALA A 263 -24.50 -3.04 -10.84
C ALA A 263 -23.04 -2.71 -11.15
N LEU A 264 -22.11 -3.11 -10.28
CA LEU A 264 -20.69 -2.69 -10.32
C LEU A 264 -19.72 -3.84 -10.59
N GLY A 265 -20.22 -5.07 -10.65
CA GLY A 265 -19.42 -6.29 -10.74
C GLY A 265 -18.88 -6.75 -9.38
N PRO A 266 -18.25 -7.94 -9.34
CA PRO A 266 -17.61 -8.47 -8.15
C PRO A 266 -16.42 -7.61 -7.72
N GLU A 267 -16.11 -7.59 -6.42
CA GLU A 267 -14.98 -6.83 -5.88
C GLU A 267 -13.66 -7.51 -6.25
N ASN A 268 -12.75 -6.78 -6.93
CA ASN A 268 -11.43 -7.30 -7.35
C ASN A 268 -10.57 -7.92 -6.22
N GLN A 269 -10.85 -7.59 -4.95
CA GLN A 269 -10.15 -8.19 -3.81
C GLN A 269 -10.50 -9.67 -3.63
N ASP A 270 -11.76 -10.06 -3.85
CA ASP A 270 -12.19 -11.44 -3.72
C ASP A 270 -11.64 -12.26 -4.90
N GLU A 271 -11.66 -11.71 -6.12
CA GLU A 271 -11.07 -12.39 -7.28
C GLU A 271 -9.54 -12.58 -7.15
N MET A 272 -8.81 -11.55 -6.68
CA MET A 272 -7.36 -11.67 -6.46
C MET A 272 -7.01 -12.55 -5.27
N SER A 273 -7.77 -12.49 -4.17
CA SER A 273 -7.57 -13.40 -3.03
C SER A 273 -7.86 -14.84 -3.41
N SER A 274 -8.98 -15.11 -4.10
CA SER A 274 -9.31 -16.44 -4.61
C SER A 274 -8.29 -16.93 -5.65
N ARG A 275 -7.77 -16.05 -6.52
CA ARG A 275 -6.66 -16.41 -7.43
C ARG A 275 -5.37 -16.74 -6.69
N ILE A 276 -5.00 -15.97 -5.67
CA ILE A 276 -3.81 -16.25 -4.84
C ILE A 276 -3.98 -17.57 -4.08
N GLU A 277 -5.12 -17.80 -3.44
CA GLU A 277 -5.43 -19.04 -2.72
C GLU A 277 -5.43 -20.26 -3.67
N ALA A 278 -5.95 -20.10 -4.89
CA ALA A 278 -5.90 -21.14 -5.92
C ALA A 278 -4.46 -21.43 -6.36
N LEU A 279 -3.62 -20.41 -6.55
CA LEU A 279 -2.20 -20.56 -6.90
C LEU A 279 -1.39 -21.20 -5.76
N GLU A 280 -1.62 -20.80 -4.50
CA GLU A 280 -0.99 -21.40 -3.32
C GLU A 280 -1.40 -22.87 -3.16
N SER A 281 -2.69 -23.17 -3.39
CA SER A 281 -3.19 -24.55 -3.36
C SER A 281 -2.59 -25.42 -4.47
N GLN A 282 -2.42 -24.87 -5.68
CA GLN A 282 -1.74 -25.54 -6.79
C GLN A 282 -0.26 -25.78 -6.49
N ALA A 283 0.45 -24.78 -5.96
CA ALA A 283 1.86 -24.90 -5.59
C ALA A 283 2.07 -25.95 -4.49
N ASN A 284 1.24 -25.95 -3.44
CA ASN A 284 1.28 -26.93 -2.37
C ASN A 284 0.96 -28.35 -2.87
N SER A 285 0.00 -28.48 -3.80
CA SER A 285 -0.30 -29.77 -4.44
C SER A 285 0.87 -30.28 -5.29
N GLN A 286 1.57 -29.41 -6.02
CA GLN A 286 2.76 -29.78 -6.78
C GLN A 286 3.91 -30.20 -5.85
N GLU A 287 4.13 -29.46 -4.77
CA GLU A 287 5.16 -29.80 -3.78
C GLU A 287 4.88 -31.15 -3.12
N ALA A 288 3.62 -31.43 -2.77
CA ALA A 288 3.20 -32.73 -2.23
C ALA A 288 3.40 -33.88 -3.23
N GLN A 289 3.10 -33.65 -4.52
CA GLN A 289 3.34 -34.65 -5.57
C GLN A 289 4.83 -34.93 -5.76
N VAL A 290 5.68 -33.90 -5.79
CA VAL A 290 7.15 -34.07 -5.89
C VAL A 290 7.69 -34.81 -4.66
N GLN A 291 7.26 -34.43 -3.45
CA GLN A 291 7.66 -35.14 -2.23
C GLN A 291 7.23 -36.62 -2.25
N ALA A 292 6.00 -36.91 -2.70
CA ALA A 292 5.51 -38.29 -2.83
C ALA A 292 6.31 -39.10 -3.87
N GLN A 293 6.66 -38.49 -5.01
CA GLN A 293 7.51 -39.13 -6.02
C GLN A 293 8.92 -39.42 -5.49
N VAL A 294 9.55 -38.45 -4.81
CA VAL A 294 10.85 -38.62 -4.17
C VAL A 294 10.79 -39.74 -3.12
N GLN A 295 9.74 -39.79 -2.30
CA GLN A 295 9.59 -40.87 -1.32
C GLN A 295 9.37 -42.24 -1.95
N ALA A 296 8.55 -42.34 -3.00
CA ALA A 296 8.34 -43.58 -3.73
C ALA A 296 9.65 -44.08 -4.36
N TYR A 297 10.42 -43.18 -4.96
CA TYR A 297 11.74 -43.48 -5.50
C TYR A 297 12.70 -43.98 -4.42
N LEU A 298 12.78 -43.29 -3.28
CA LEU A 298 13.63 -43.70 -2.16
C LEU A 298 13.20 -45.05 -1.55
N LYS A 299 11.90 -45.32 -1.43
CA LYS A 299 11.38 -46.62 -0.96
C LYS A 299 11.73 -47.77 -1.91
N ASN A 300 11.68 -47.51 -3.22
CA ASN A 300 12.05 -48.49 -4.23
C ASN A 300 13.56 -48.76 -4.26
N GLN A 301 14.38 -47.73 -4.05
CA GLN A 301 15.84 -47.86 -4.10
C GLN A 301 16.47 -48.35 -2.79
N PHE A 302 15.83 -48.10 -1.64
CA PHE A 302 16.32 -48.48 -0.31
C PHE A 302 15.25 -49.17 0.57
N PRO A 303 14.69 -50.32 0.14
CA PRO A 303 13.54 -50.94 0.81
C PRO A 303 13.83 -51.40 2.25
N ALA A 304 15.06 -51.85 2.55
CA ALA A 304 15.45 -52.33 3.88
C ALA A 304 15.54 -51.20 4.93
N PHE A 305 15.82 -49.96 4.52
CA PHE A 305 15.91 -48.80 5.42
C PHE A 305 14.52 -48.41 5.97
N PHE A 306 13.48 -48.51 5.13
CA PHE A 306 12.12 -48.14 5.50
C PHE A 306 11.35 -49.24 6.26
N GLN A 307 11.81 -50.50 6.24
CA GLN A 307 11.22 -51.59 7.03
C GLN A 307 11.58 -51.52 8.52
N ASN A 308 12.73 -50.92 8.87
CA ASN A 308 13.20 -50.78 10.26
C ASN A 308 12.71 -49.50 10.97
N LEU A 309 12.10 -48.57 10.24
CA LEU A 309 11.47 -47.35 10.77
C LEU A 309 9.98 -47.64 11.01
N GLY A 310 9.64 -48.19 12.18
CA GLY A 310 8.27 -48.53 12.54
C GLY A 310 7.26 -47.39 12.30
N GLY A 311 6.44 -47.54 11.26
CA GLY A 311 5.06 -47.06 11.11
C GLY A 311 4.69 -45.57 11.18
N ALA A 312 5.49 -44.65 11.73
CA ALA A 312 4.96 -43.33 12.11
C ALA A 312 5.95 -42.14 12.06
N SER A 313 6.85 -42.07 11.08
CA SER A 313 7.71 -40.88 10.89
C SER A 313 7.24 -39.99 9.74
N HIS A 314 7.18 -38.68 10.00
CA HIS A 314 6.62 -37.66 9.11
C HIS A 314 7.50 -37.50 7.83
N PRO A 315 6.92 -37.24 6.63
CA PRO A 315 7.64 -37.34 5.37
C PRO A 315 8.94 -36.54 5.24
N GLN A 316 9.01 -35.36 5.88
CA GLN A 316 10.19 -34.49 5.82
C GLN A 316 11.33 -34.94 6.74
N GLU A 317 11.05 -35.69 7.82
CA GLU A 317 12.10 -36.20 8.72
C GLU A 317 12.91 -37.32 8.09
N ASN A 318 12.29 -38.15 7.23
CA ASN A 318 12.97 -39.28 6.60
C ASN A 318 13.93 -38.83 5.49
N VAL A 319 13.62 -37.76 4.75
CA VAL A 319 14.51 -37.21 3.71
C VAL A 319 15.75 -36.55 4.34
N ARG A 320 15.59 -35.82 5.45
CA ARG A 320 16.73 -35.21 6.18
C ARG A 320 17.69 -36.24 6.77
N LYS A 321 17.21 -37.43 7.15
CA LYS A 321 18.07 -38.51 7.69
C LYS A 321 18.88 -39.24 6.62
N ILE A 322 18.53 -39.11 5.33
CA ILE A 322 19.22 -39.77 4.21
C ILE A 322 20.34 -38.88 3.64
N PHE A 323 20.16 -37.55 3.64
CA PHE A 323 21.09 -36.58 3.05
C PHE A 323 21.78 -35.66 4.06
N GLY A 324 21.58 -35.90 5.36
CA GLY A 324 22.17 -35.14 6.47
C GLY A 324 23.51 -35.68 6.92
#